data_AF-A0A1I6EYJ1-F1
#
_entry.id   AF-A0A1I6EYJ1-F1
#
_cell.length_a   1.000
_cell.length_b   1.000
_cell.length_c   1.000
_cell.angle_alpha   90.00
_cell.angle_beta   90.00
_cell.angle_gamma   90.00
#
_symmetry.space_group_name_H-M   'P 1'
#
loop_
_entity.id
_entity.type
_entity.pdbx_description
1 polymer ?
#
loop_
_entity_poly.entity_id
_entity_poly.type
_entity_poly.pdbx_seq_one_letter_code
_entity_poly.pdbx_strand_id
1 'polypeptide(L)'
;MDLEITELLATSLLVQATRAMVAEGSQATRAGTSRTRSFRQSFPVSYATRIGERLGEAGVLAHDPVEDERLLPVLAERSRVVEETFDKMFSDLVHRSATVTNGARWEAGRAAADRADITVGRQAVDA
;
A
#
# COMPACT_ATOMS: atom_id res chain seq x y z
N MET A 1 19.26 -4.09 3.89
CA MET A 1 18.39 -3.59 4.97
C MET A 1 17.17 -2.87 4.42
N ASP A 2 17.24 -1.64 3.89
CA ASP A 2 16.05 -0.89 3.42
C ASP A 2 15.25 -1.63 2.34
N LEU A 3 15.93 -2.21 1.35
CA LEU A 3 15.29 -2.97 0.26
C LEU A 3 14.63 -4.26 0.76
N GLU A 4 15.32 -5.04 1.61
CA GLU A 4 14.78 -6.30 2.15
C GLU A 4 13.54 -6.05 3.03
N ILE A 5 13.57 -4.97 3.81
CA ILE A 5 12.43 -4.51 4.61
C ILE A 5 11.26 -4.13 3.70
N THR A 6 11.53 -3.39 2.62
CA THR A 6 10.51 -2.95 1.65
C THR A 6 9.91 -4.15 0.92
N GLU A 7 10.72 -5.13 0.52
CA GLU A 7 10.27 -6.34 -0.15
C GLU A 7 9.41 -7.22 0.78
N LEU A 8 9.83 -7.37 2.03
CA LEU A 8 9.04 -8.07 3.06
C LEU A 8 7.70 -7.39 3.28
N LEU A 9 7.70 -6.06 3.43
CA LEU A 9 6.48 -5.26 3.62
C LEU A 9 5.55 -5.39 2.40
N ALA A 10 6.07 -5.22 1.18
CA ALA A 10 5.28 -5.34 -0.05
C ALA A 10 4.65 -6.73 -0.18
N THR A 11 5.42 -7.78 0.09
CA THR A 11 4.94 -9.17 0.05
C THR A 11 3.88 -9.42 1.12
N SER A 12 4.10 -8.96 2.35
CA SER A 12 3.12 -9.05 3.43
C SER A 12 1.80 -8.38 3.06
N LEU A 13 1.87 -7.16 2.52
CA LEU A 13 0.69 -6.39 2.13
C LEU A 13 -0.06 -7.04 0.97
N LEU A 14 0.63 -7.66 0.01
CA LEU A 14 -0.01 -8.43 -1.07
C LEU A 14 -0.78 -9.66 -0.52
N VAL A 15 -0.19 -10.36 0.46
CA VAL A 15 -0.85 -11.48 1.14
C VAL A 15 -2.08 -11.00 1.92
N GLN A 16 -1.95 -9.90 2.67
CA GLN A 16 -3.05 -9.30 3.42
C GLN A 16 -4.19 -8.83 2.50
N ALA A 17 -3.87 -8.15 1.40
CA ALA A 17 -4.84 -7.72 0.39
C ALA A 17 -5.60 -8.91 -0.20
N THR A 18 -4.89 -9.99 -0.54
CA THR A 18 -5.49 -11.21 -1.10
C THR A 18 -6.45 -11.86 -0.10
N ARG A 19 -6.04 -11.97 1.18
CA ARG A 19 -6.89 -12.51 2.26
C ARG A 19 -8.15 -11.68 2.48
N ALA A 20 -8.00 -10.36 2.58
CA ALA A 20 -9.13 -9.45 2.75
C ALA A 20 -10.09 -9.52 1.54
N MET A 21 -9.54 -9.54 0.32
CA MET A 21 -10.35 -9.64 -0.89
C MET A 21 -11.21 -10.92 -0.93
N VAL A 22 -10.65 -12.06 -0.49
CA VAL A 22 -11.37 -13.35 -0.41
C VAL A 22 -12.45 -13.29 0.68
N ALA A 23 -12.12 -12.74 1.86
CA ALA A 23 -13.08 -12.60 2.96
C ALA A 23 -14.29 -11.75 2.54
N GLU A 24 -14.06 -10.57 1.97
CA GLU A 24 -15.14 -9.68 1.50
C GLU A 24 -15.90 -10.27 0.29
N GLY A 25 -15.20 -10.98 -0.60
CA GLY A 25 -15.82 -11.68 -1.74
C GLY A 25 -16.78 -12.81 -1.32
N SER A 26 -16.45 -13.52 -0.23
CA SER A 26 -17.33 -14.56 0.34
C SER A 26 -18.63 -13.98 0.90
N GLN A 27 -18.58 -12.78 1.49
CA GLN A 27 -19.75 -12.08 2.02
C GLN A 27 -20.70 -11.63 0.90
N ALA A 28 -20.16 -11.05 -0.17
CA ALA A 28 -20.95 -10.60 -1.32
C ALA A 28 -21.64 -11.75 -2.08
N THR A 29 -21.07 -12.96 -2.05
CA THR A 29 -21.64 -14.13 -2.73
C THR A 29 -22.91 -14.65 -2.04
N ARG A 30 -23.06 -14.44 -0.72
CA ARG A 30 -24.30 -14.78 0.00
C ARG A 30 -25.50 -13.92 -0.41
N ALA A 31 -25.28 -12.69 -0.88
CA ALA A 31 -26.33 -11.75 -1.27
C ALA A 31 -26.55 -11.67 -2.80
N GLY A 32 -25.90 -12.52 -3.59
CA GLY A 32 -26.20 -12.71 -5.01
C GLY A 32 -26.13 -11.43 -5.86
N THR A 33 -24.96 -10.84 -6.05
CA THR A 33 -24.78 -9.86 -7.15
C THR A 33 -23.41 -9.97 -7.84
N SER A 34 -23.49 -10.59 -9.02
CA SER A 34 -22.74 -10.39 -10.28
C SER A 34 -21.23 -10.13 -10.26
N ARG A 35 -20.49 -11.16 -10.68
CA ARG A 35 -19.13 -11.12 -11.24
C ARG A 35 -19.17 -10.29 -12.54
N THR A 36 -18.24 -9.40 -12.85
CA THR A 36 -16.97 -9.71 -13.55
C THR A 36 -16.29 -8.38 -13.93
N ARG A 37 -14.96 -8.33 -13.90
CA ARG A 37 -14.09 -7.19 -14.28
C ARG A 37 -14.10 -5.95 -13.37
N SER A 38 -15.17 -5.17 -13.29
CA SER A 38 -15.24 -3.97 -12.41
C SER A 38 -14.96 -4.32 -10.94
N PHE A 39 -15.53 -5.46 -10.51
CA PHE A 39 -15.38 -6.06 -9.17
C PHE A 39 -13.94 -6.39 -8.74
N ARG A 40 -13.07 -6.73 -9.70
CA ARG A 40 -11.70 -7.18 -9.44
C ARG A 40 -10.68 -6.04 -9.48
N GLN A 41 -11.03 -4.90 -10.06
CA GLN A 41 -10.08 -3.80 -10.24
C GLN A 41 -10.20 -2.73 -9.14
N SER A 42 -11.40 -2.41 -8.65
CA SER A 42 -11.57 -1.33 -7.67
C SER A 42 -11.00 -1.66 -6.28
N PHE A 43 -11.08 -2.92 -5.83
CA PHE A 43 -10.57 -3.31 -4.51
C PHE A 43 -9.04 -3.21 -4.41
N PRO A 44 -8.22 -3.84 -5.29
CA PRO A 44 -6.77 -3.75 -5.18
C PRO A 44 -6.25 -2.33 -5.35
N VAL A 45 -6.86 -1.54 -6.25
CA VAL A 45 -6.49 -0.14 -6.48
C VAL A 45 -6.77 0.71 -5.24
N SER A 46 -7.97 0.61 -4.65
CA SER A 46 -8.30 1.35 -3.42
C SER A 46 -7.45 0.94 -2.23
N TYR A 47 -7.18 -0.36 -2.08
CA TYR A 47 -6.30 -0.88 -1.04
C TYR A 47 -4.89 -0.30 -1.18
N ALA A 48 -4.27 -0.43 -2.36
CA ALA A 48 -2.92 0.09 -2.61
C ALA A 48 -2.85 1.61 -2.43
N THR A 49 -3.86 2.34 -2.90
CA THR A 49 -3.95 3.80 -2.72
C THR A 49 -3.96 4.17 -1.24
N ARG A 50 -4.82 3.52 -0.44
CA ARG A 50 -4.92 3.81 0.99
C ARG A 50 -3.66 3.40 1.76
N ILE A 51 -3.00 2.31 1.39
CA ILE A 51 -1.69 1.96 1.96
C ILE A 51 -0.65 3.05 1.67
N GLY A 52 -0.60 3.55 0.44
CA GLY A 52 0.30 4.66 0.08
C GLY A 52 0.06 5.91 0.93
N GLU A 53 -1.21 6.28 1.13
CA GLU A 53 -1.59 7.38 2.03
C GLU A 53 -1.08 7.13 3.47
N ARG A 54 -1.33 5.94 4.04
CA ARG A 54 -0.90 5.57 5.40
C ARG A 54 0.62 5.56 5.56
N LEU A 55 1.36 5.11 4.54
CA LEU A 55 2.82 5.15 4.56
C LEU A 55 3.34 6.59 4.48
N GLY A 56 2.69 7.47 3.72
CA GLY A 56 2.98 8.90 3.70
C GLY A 56 2.72 9.56 5.06
N GLU A 57 1.57 9.28 5.68
CA GLU A 57 1.21 9.72 7.04
C GLU A 57 2.27 9.25 8.07
N ALA A 58 2.65 7.97 8.03
CA ALA A 58 3.68 7.42 8.91
C ALA A 58 5.07 8.02 8.65
N GLY A 59 5.39 8.32 7.39
CA GLY A 59 6.63 9.00 7.00
C GLY A 59 6.70 10.41 7.57
N VAL A 60 5.62 11.18 7.51
CA VAL A 60 5.53 12.51 8.14
C VAL A 60 5.74 12.39 9.65
N LEU A 61 5.04 11.49 10.34
CA LEU A 61 5.18 11.29 11.78
C LEU A 61 6.61 10.86 12.19
N ALA A 62 7.27 10.04 11.37
CA ALA A 62 8.65 9.63 11.60
C ALA A 62 9.66 10.78 11.38
N HIS A 63 9.30 11.81 10.59
CA HIS A 63 10.10 13.01 10.35
C HIS A 63 9.72 14.18 11.27
N ASP A 64 8.58 14.13 11.96
CA ASP A 64 8.07 15.21 12.81
C ASP A 64 8.75 15.27 14.20
N PRO A 65 9.88 14.54 14.37
CA PRO A 65 11.06 15.17 14.92
C PRO A 65 12.31 14.54 14.28
N VAL A 66 12.75 14.99 13.11
CA VAL A 66 14.19 14.91 12.86
C VAL A 66 14.81 15.76 13.96
N GLU A 67 15.34 15.13 15.01
CA GLU A 67 16.08 15.78 16.12
C GLU A 67 17.25 16.63 15.59
N ASP A 68 17.61 16.46 14.30
CA ASP A 68 18.71 17.11 13.63
C ASP A 68 18.41 17.48 12.16
N GLU A 69 17.96 18.72 11.91
CA GLU A 69 17.70 19.29 10.58
C GLU A 69 18.88 19.14 9.60
N ARG A 70 20.11 18.93 10.09
CA ARG A 70 21.30 18.69 9.27
C ARG A 70 21.21 17.41 8.43
N LEU A 71 20.28 16.50 8.74
CA LEU A 71 20.06 15.25 7.98
C LEU A 71 19.15 15.44 6.77
N LEU A 72 18.35 16.53 6.69
CA LEU A 72 17.41 16.77 5.59
C LEU A 72 18.10 16.79 4.20
N PRO A 73 19.29 17.39 4.00
CA PRO A 73 19.98 17.35 2.72
C PRO A 73 20.36 15.93 2.28
N VAL A 74 20.75 15.07 3.23
CA VAL A 74 21.12 13.67 2.95
C VAL A 74 19.89 12.87 2.52
N LEU A 75 18.75 13.08 3.19
CA LEU A 75 17.48 12.43 2.83
C LEU A 75 16.95 12.91 1.48
N ALA A 76 17.08 14.20 1.18
CA ALA A 76 16.72 14.76 -0.12
C ALA A 76 17.58 14.17 -1.25
N GLU A 77 18.90 14.08 -1.04
CA GLU A 77 19.81 13.50 -2.02
C GLU A 77 19.55 11.99 -2.23
N ARG A 78 19.30 11.23 -1.15
CA ARG A 78 18.90 9.82 -1.27
C ARG A 78 17.60 9.67 -2.04
N SER A 79 16.62 10.53 -1.81
CA SER A 79 15.35 10.51 -2.55
C SER A 79 15.56 10.76 -4.04
N ARG A 80 16.40 11.74 -4.39
CA ARG A 80 16.77 12.03 -5.79
C ARG A 80 17.44 10.83 -6.48
N VAL A 81 18.40 10.20 -5.81
CA VAL A 81 19.10 9.01 -6.35
C VAL A 81 18.14 7.84 -6.57
N VAL A 82 17.19 7.63 -5.65
CA VAL A 82 16.16 6.59 -5.80
C VAL A 82 15.30 6.85 -7.03
N GLU A 83 14.80 8.08 -7.20
CA GLU A 83 13.96 8.47 -8.35
C GLU A 83 14.72 8.27 -9.67
N GLU A 84 15.96 8.75 -9.77
CA GLU A 84 16.78 8.58 -10.98
C GLU A 84 17.07 7.12 -11.30
N THR A 85 17.28 6.29 -10.28
CA THR A 85 17.52 4.87 -10.47
C THR A 85 16.23 4.17 -10.90
N PHE A 86 15.08 4.56 -10.35
CA PHE A 86 13.77 4.07 -10.75
C PHE A 86 13.47 4.39 -12.22
N ASP A 87 13.65 5.64 -12.64
CA ASP A 87 13.44 6.06 -14.03
C ASP A 87 14.36 5.31 -15.01
N LYS A 88 15.61 5.07 -14.63
CA LYS A 88 16.56 4.28 -15.44
C LYS A 88 16.14 2.82 -15.55
N MET A 89 15.65 2.21 -14.47
CA MET A 89 15.24 0.80 -14.45
C MET A 89 13.89 0.58 -15.12
N PHE A 90 13.01 1.58 -15.09
CA PHE A 90 11.63 1.46 -15.53
C PHE A 90 11.22 2.59 -16.51
N SER A 91 12.00 2.75 -17.58
CA SER A 91 11.84 3.86 -18.54
C SER A 91 10.53 3.86 -19.33
N ASP A 92 9.85 2.72 -19.44
CA ASP A 92 8.65 2.54 -20.28
C ASP A 92 7.35 2.38 -19.48
N LEU A 93 7.29 2.96 -18.27
CA LEU A 93 6.10 2.87 -17.43
C LEU A 93 4.92 3.68 -18.01
N VAL A 94 3.79 3.00 -18.18
CA VAL A 94 2.54 3.64 -18.61
C VAL A 94 1.65 3.87 -17.40
N HIS A 95 1.31 5.13 -17.15
CA HIS A 95 0.29 5.49 -16.17
C HIS A 95 -1.08 5.04 -16.65
N ARG A 96 -1.77 4.22 -15.86
CA ARG A 96 -3.16 3.81 -16.11
C ARG A 96 -4.04 4.28 -14.99
N SER A 97 -5.03 5.11 -15.32
CA SER A 97 -6.13 5.39 -14.41
C SER A 97 -7.17 4.28 -14.50
N ALA A 98 -7.77 3.92 -13.37
CA ALA A 98 -8.90 3.00 -13.31
C ALA A 98 -10.15 3.80 -12.93
N THR A 99 -11.15 3.82 -13.81
CA THR A 99 -12.45 4.42 -13.48
C THR A 99 -13.15 3.52 -12.45
N VAL A 100 -13.40 4.08 -11.26
CA VAL A 100 -14.10 3.38 -10.19
C VAL A 100 -15.58 3.32 -10.54
N THR A 101 -16.05 2.12 -10.86
CA THR A 101 -17.46 1.88 -11.24
C THR A 101 -18.26 1.18 -10.14
N ASN A 102 -17.62 0.83 -9.01
CA ASN A 102 -18.26 0.18 -7.87
C ASN A 102 -17.74 0.78 -6.55
N GLY A 103 -18.54 1.68 -5.95
CA GLY A 103 -18.21 2.38 -4.70
C GLY A 103 -18.06 1.45 -3.50
N ALA A 104 -18.93 0.45 -3.36
CA ALA A 104 -18.88 -0.49 -2.23
C ALA A 104 -17.56 -1.29 -2.17
N ARG A 105 -16.98 -1.62 -3.34
CA ARG A 105 -15.68 -2.32 -3.41
C ARG A 105 -14.48 -1.40 -3.19
N TRP A 106 -14.61 -0.13 -3.52
CA TRP A 106 -13.63 0.89 -3.19
C TRP A 106 -13.55 1.10 -1.67
N GLU A 107 -14.70 1.23 -1.02
CA GLU A 107 -14.79 1.35 0.44
C GLU A 107 -14.25 0.10 1.15
N ALA A 108 -14.63 -1.09 0.68
CA ALA A 108 -14.09 -2.34 1.24
C ALA A 108 -12.56 -2.44 1.12
N GLY A 109 -11.98 -1.97 0.01
CA GLY A 109 -10.52 -1.94 -0.17
C GLY A 109 -9.84 -0.94 0.76
N ARG A 110 -10.41 0.27 0.95
CA ARG A 110 -9.91 1.24 1.93
C ARG A 110 -10.01 0.71 3.36
N ALA A 111 -11.15 0.16 3.76
CA ALA A 111 -11.34 -0.40 5.10
C ALA A 111 -10.46 -1.63 5.38
N ALA A 112 -10.15 -2.44 4.35
CA ALA A 112 -9.16 -3.50 4.46
C ALA A 112 -7.74 -2.92 4.63
N ALA A 113 -7.40 -1.88 3.87
CA ALA A 113 -6.12 -1.21 3.99
C ALA A 113 -5.96 -0.52 5.35
N ASP A 114 -7.00 0.04 5.96
CA ASP A 114 -6.90 0.64 7.31
C ASP A 114 -6.58 -0.40 8.40
N ARG A 115 -7.04 -1.64 8.22
CA ARG A 115 -6.75 -2.77 9.12
C ARG A 115 -5.43 -3.47 8.84
N ALA A 116 -4.78 -3.17 7.71
CA ALA A 116 -3.55 -3.84 7.32
C ALA A 116 -2.40 -3.47 8.26
N ASP A 117 -1.57 -4.45 8.58
CA ASP A 117 -0.33 -4.24 9.29
C ASP A 117 0.74 -3.74 8.31
N ILE A 118 1.19 -2.50 8.53
CA ILE A 118 2.26 -1.83 7.78
C ILE A 118 3.57 -1.76 8.56
N THR A 119 3.62 -2.38 9.74
CA THR A 119 4.81 -2.44 10.57
C THR A 119 5.69 -3.63 10.14
N VAL A 120 7.01 -3.45 10.19
CA VAL A 120 7.99 -4.49 9.80
C VAL A 120 8.67 -5.09 11.04
N GLY A 121 8.05 -4.92 12.22
CA GLY A 121 8.51 -5.47 13.48
C GLY A 121 7.91 -6.83 13.77
N ARG A 122 8.72 -7.78 14.24
CA ARG A 122 8.19 -8.98 14.89
C ARG A 122 7.48 -8.49 16.16
N GLN A 123 6.16 -8.66 16.27
CA GLN A 123 5.47 -8.36 17.53
C GLN A 123 6.19 -9.09 18.66
N ALA A 124 6.64 -8.35 19.66
CA ALA A 124 7.14 -8.96 20.88
C ALA A 124 5.98 -9.78 21.45
N VAL A 125 6.14 -11.09 21.44
CA VAL A 125 5.20 -11.98 22.11
C VAL A 125 5.63 -11.93 23.57
N ASP A 126 4.91 -11.16 24.38
CA ASP A 126 5.08 -11.23 25.83
C ASP A 126 4.69 -12.66 26.27
N ALA A 127 5.64 -13.35 26.87
CA ALA A 127 5.52 -14.73 27.36
C ALA A 127 5.00 -14.77 28.80
#